data_AF-A0A1K2HJ34-F1
#
_entry.id   AF-A0A1K2HJ34-F1
#
_cell.length_a   1.000
_cell.length_b   1.000
_cell.length_c   1.000
_cell.angle_alpha   90.00
_cell.angle_beta   90.00
_cell.angle_gamma   90.00
#
_symmetry.space_group_name_H-M   'P 1'
#
loop_
_entity.id
_entity.type
_entity.pdbx_description
1 polymer ?
#
loop_
_entity_poly.entity_id
_entity_poly.type
_entity_poly.pdbx_seq_one_letter_code
_entity_poly.pdbx_strand_id
1 'polypeptide(L)'
;MLPRLTLILLVSVSALAELPEKYSAVYYEQLQGKEKARCDKYVTELKVIDKRKSMGRVQPWDMEKMQAKQKKIEKDYDKYCLRLP
;
A
#
# COMPACT_ATOMS: atom_id res chain seq x y z
N MET A 1 -7.04 37.31 36.56
CA MET A 1 -5.94 37.47 35.58
C MET A 1 -5.74 36.15 34.87
N LEU A 2 -5.88 36.20 33.53
CA LEU A 2 -5.59 35.21 32.49
C LEU A 2 -6.27 33.80 32.52
N PRO A 3 -7.09 33.50 31.50
CA PRO A 3 -7.63 32.18 31.22
C PRO A 3 -6.61 31.34 30.44
N ARG A 4 -6.59 30.02 30.64
CA ARG A 4 -5.91 29.11 29.70
C ARG A 4 -6.86 28.01 29.26
N LEU A 5 -7.57 28.36 28.19
CA LEU A 5 -7.94 27.46 27.10
C LEU A 5 -6.84 26.45 26.82
N THR A 6 -7.18 25.15 26.84
CA THR A 6 -6.69 24.24 25.80
C THR A 6 -7.72 23.15 25.52
N LEU A 7 -8.48 23.44 24.47
CA LEU A 7 -9.19 22.54 23.58
C LEU A 7 -8.36 21.26 23.32
N ILE A 8 -8.82 20.09 23.80
CA ILE A 8 -8.32 18.80 23.29
C ILE A 8 -9.29 18.37 22.20
N LEU A 9 -8.99 18.84 21.00
CA LEU A 9 -9.62 18.44 19.77
C LEU A 9 -9.12 17.02 19.47
N LEU A 10 -9.93 16.00 19.79
CA LEU A 10 -9.69 14.63 19.36
C LEU A 10 -9.82 14.60 17.84
N VAL A 11 -8.69 14.82 17.17
CA VAL A 11 -8.53 14.56 15.74
C VAL A 11 -8.67 13.05 15.56
N SER A 12 -9.82 12.67 15.02
CA SER A 12 -10.09 11.37 14.44
C SER A 12 -9.10 11.13 13.31
N VAL A 13 -7.96 10.52 13.64
CA VAL A 13 -7.03 10.00 12.65
C VAL A 13 -7.64 8.72 12.11
N SER A 14 -8.48 8.88 11.09
CA SER A 14 -8.82 7.83 10.16
C SER A 14 -7.53 7.39 9.49
N ALA A 15 -6.88 6.37 10.05
CA ALA A 15 -5.79 5.67 9.39
C ALA A 15 -6.36 4.92 8.18
N LEU A 16 -6.68 5.65 7.11
CA LEU A 16 -6.59 5.08 5.79
C LEU A 16 -5.13 4.71 5.64
N ALA A 17 -4.85 3.41 5.61
CA ALA A 17 -3.58 2.88 5.19
C ALA A 17 -3.36 3.33 3.74
N GLU A 18 -2.82 4.53 3.58
CA GLU A 18 -2.42 5.12 2.32
C GLU A 18 -1.42 4.16 1.69
N LEU A 19 -1.84 3.57 0.58
CA LEU A 19 -0.93 2.87 -0.29
C LEU A 19 0.19 3.84 -0.69
N PRO A 20 1.44 3.37 -0.85
CA PRO A 20 2.54 4.23 -1.26
C PRO A 20 2.14 5.10 -2.45
N GLU A 21 2.54 6.37 -2.51
CA GLU A 21 2.14 7.34 -3.56
C GLU A 21 2.22 6.82 -5.00
N LYS A 22 3.08 5.84 -5.26
CA LYS A 22 3.20 5.11 -6.55
C LYS A 22 1.92 4.41 -7.01
N TYR A 23 1.02 4.04 -6.11
CA TYR A 23 -0.22 3.33 -6.40
C TYR A 23 -1.37 4.34 -6.48
N SER A 24 -1.26 5.32 -7.37
CA SER A 24 -2.27 6.40 -7.47
C SER A 24 -3.69 5.81 -7.61
N ALA A 25 -4.60 6.27 -6.75
CA ALA A 25 -6.00 5.84 -6.74
C ALA A 25 -6.73 6.21 -8.05
N VAL A 26 -6.24 7.24 -8.75
CA VAL A 26 -6.90 7.91 -9.87
C VAL A 26 -7.13 7.00 -11.08
N TYR A 27 -6.28 5.99 -11.31
CA TYR A 27 -6.49 5.01 -12.38
C TYR A 27 -7.17 3.72 -11.93
N TYR A 28 -7.14 3.43 -10.64
CA TYR A 28 -7.66 2.20 -10.07
C TYR A 28 -9.19 2.12 -10.13
N GLU A 29 -9.86 3.26 -9.97
CA GLU A 29 -11.32 3.37 -10.04
C GLU A 29 -11.88 3.14 -11.44
N GLN A 30 -11.05 3.35 -12.48
CA GLN A 30 -11.42 3.13 -13.89
C GLN A 30 -11.16 1.69 -14.36
N LEU A 31 -10.44 0.88 -13.57
CA LEU A 31 -10.24 -0.53 -13.89
C LEU A 31 -11.55 -1.30 -13.68
N GLN A 32 -11.93 -2.11 -14.65
CA GLN A 32 -13.14 -2.94 -14.59
C GLN A 32 -12.82 -4.42 -14.80
N GLY A 33 -13.68 -5.28 -14.25
CA GLY A 33 -13.63 -6.74 -14.45
C GLY A 33 -12.28 -7.36 -14.06
N LYS A 34 -11.70 -8.13 -14.98
CA LYS A 34 -10.47 -8.93 -14.73
C LYS A 34 -9.22 -8.09 -14.50
N GLU A 35 -9.18 -6.85 -15.00
CA GLU A 35 -8.04 -5.94 -14.81
C GLU A 35 -8.00 -5.44 -13.37
N LYS A 36 -9.16 -5.00 -12.85
CA LYS A 36 -9.28 -4.57 -11.44
C LYS A 36 -8.87 -5.67 -10.48
N ALA A 37 -9.42 -6.88 -10.65
CA ALA A 37 -9.11 -8.02 -9.80
C ALA A 37 -7.61 -8.39 -9.81
N ARG A 38 -6.93 -8.20 -10.94
CA ARG A 38 -5.46 -8.40 -11.04
C ARG A 38 -4.72 -7.35 -10.22
N CYS A 39 -5.11 -6.09 -10.33
CA CYS A 39 -4.47 -5.00 -9.60
C CYS A 39 -4.76 -5.05 -8.09
N ASP A 40 -5.98 -5.45 -7.69
CA ASP A 40 -6.35 -5.79 -6.30
C ASP A 40 -5.44 -6.87 -5.73
N LYS A 41 -5.16 -7.91 -6.52
CA LYS A 41 -4.26 -8.97 -6.11
C LYS A 41 -2.83 -8.46 -5.86
N TYR A 42 -2.28 -7.66 -6.77
CA TYR A 42 -0.93 -7.09 -6.61
C TYR A 42 -0.82 -6.21 -5.37
N VAL A 43 -1.79 -5.31 -5.16
CA VAL A 43 -1.87 -4.45 -3.97
C VAL A 43 -1.93 -5.29 -2.69
N THR A 44 -2.77 -6.34 -2.68
CA THR A 44 -2.90 -7.23 -1.53
C THR A 44 -1.60 -7.96 -1.23
N GLU A 45 -0.92 -8.48 -2.26
CA GLU A 45 0.36 -9.17 -2.09
C GLU A 45 1.46 -8.24 -1.56
N LEU A 46 1.50 -6.98 -1.99
CA LEU A 46 2.43 -5.98 -1.47
C LEU A 46 2.16 -5.66 0.00
N LYS A 47 0.90 -5.49 0.40
CA LYS A 47 0.52 -5.30 1.81
C LYS A 47 0.92 -6.48 2.69
N VAL A 48 0.80 -7.71 2.18
CA VAL A 48 1.25 -8.91 2.91
C VAL A 48 2.76 -8.93 3.09
N ILE A 49 3.53 -8.57 2.06
CA ILE A 49 5.00 -8.47 2.14
C ILE A 49 5.39 -7.41 3.16
N ASP A 50 4.76 -6.24 3.12
CA ASP A 50 5.07 -5.14 4.04
C ASP A 50 4.73 -5.50 5.49
N LYS A 51 3.58 -6.14 5.72
CA LYS A 51 3.21 -6.70 7.03
C LYS A 51 4.23 -7.72 7.53
N ARG A 52 4.75 -8.59 6.66
CA ARG A 52 5.77 -9.58 7.05
C ARG A 52 7.09 -8.90 7.44
N LYS A 53 7.48 -7.85 6.72
CA LYS A 53 8.68 -7.06 7.05
C LYS A 53 8.53 -6.37 8.41
N SER A 54 7.37 -5.77 8.70
CA SER A 54 7.14 -5.06 9.97
C SER A 54 7.04 -5.98 11.18
N MET A 55 6.70 -7.26 10.98
CA MET A 55 6.64 -8.26 12.06
C MET A 55 8.02 -8.73 12.57
N GLY A 56 9.12 -8.40 11.91
CA GLY A 56 10.49 -8.61 12.41
C GLY A 56 10.99 -10.05 12.55
N ARG A 57 10.14 -11.07 12.34
CA ARG A 57 10.50 -12.50 12.35
C ARG A 57 10.58 -13.06 10.94
N VAL A 58 11.54 -12.59 10.16
CA VAL A 58 11.75 -13.07 8.79
C VAL A 58 13.18 -13.58 8.67
N GLN A 59 13.31 -14.83 8.21
CA GLN A 59 14.62 -15.41 7.95
C GLN A 59 15.30 -14.76 6.74
N PRO A 60 16.64 -14.73 6.66
CA PRO A 60 17.35 -14.09 5.55
C PRO A 60 16.94 -14.60 4.16
N TRP A 61 16.77 -15.92 3.99
CA TRP A 61 16.31 -16.51 2.73
C TRP A 61 14.86 -16.15 2.37
N ASP A 62 14.02 -15.89 3.37
CA ASP A 62 12.65 -15.44 3.17
C ASP A 62 12.62 -13.95 2.80
N MET A 63 13.55 -13.14 3.33
CA MET A 63 13.74 -11.75 2.92
C MET A 63 14.12 -11.65 1.44
N GLU A 64 15.08 -12.44 0.96
CA GLU A 64 15.48 -12.46 -0.46
C GLU A 64 14.31 -12.86 -1.36
N LYS A 65 13.58 -13.92 -1.02
CA LYS A 65 12.39 -14.36 -1.75
C LYS A 65 11.31 -13.29 -1.77
N MET A 66 11.06 -12.61 -0.65
CA MET A 66 10.07 -11.55 -0.58
C MET A 66 10.50 -10.30 -1.36
N GLN A 67 11.78 -9.93 -1.35
CA GLN A 67 12.29 -8.83 -2.16
C GLN A 67 12.20 -9.13 -3.66
N ALA A 68 12.57 -10.34 -4.07
CA ALA A 68 12.42 -10.78 -5.47
C ALA A 68 10.95 -10.77 -5.90
N LYS A 69 10.06 -11.26 -5.03
CA LYS A 69 8.61 -11.24 -5.25
C LYS A 69 8.07 -9.81 -5.33
N GLN A 70 8.48 -8.92 -4.42
CA GLN A 70 8.08 -7.52 -4.43
C GLN A 70 8.48 -6.84 -5.74
N LYS A 71 9.74 -6.97 -6.18
CA LYS A 71 10.20 -6.39 -7.45
C LYS A 71 9.40 -6.89 -8.65
N LYS A 72 9.04 -8.18 -8.65
CA LYS A 72 8.20 -8.75 -9.71
C LYS A 72 6.80 -8.15 -9.71
N ILE A 73 6.16 -8.05 -8.54
CA ILE A 73 4.81 -7.47 -8.40
C ILE A 73 4.82 -6.00 -8.79
N GLU A 74 5.81 -5.23 -8.37
CA GLU A 74 5.95 -3.81 -8.75
C GLU A 74 6.05 -3.66 -10.27
N LYS A 75 6.87 -4.48 -10.93
CA LYS A 75 6.99 -4.48 -12.40
C LYS A 75 5.68 -4.88 -13.10
N ASP A 76 4.99 -5.89 -12.59
CA ASP A 76 3.71 -6.34 -13.16
C ASP A 76 2.60 -5.30 -12.90
N TYR A 77 2.63 -4.63 -11.75
CA TYR A 77 1.73 -3.53 -11.44
C TYR A 77 1.95 -2.35 -12.38
N ASP A 78 3.20 -1.94 -12.57
CA ASP A 78 3.56 -0.86 -13.50
C ASP A 78 3.12 -1.20 -14.93
N LYS A 79 3.23 -2.47 -15.35
CA LYS A 79 2.84 -2.91 -16.70
C LYS A 79 1.34 -3.01 -16.92
N TYR A 80 0.58 -3.49 -15.93
CA TYR A 80 -0.83 -3.87 -16.11
C TYR A 80 -1.82 -2.95 -15.40
N CYS A 81 -1.37 -2.13 -14.46
CA CYS A 81 -2.23 -1.34 -13.57
C CYS A 81 -1.96 0.17 -13.67
N LEU A 82 -0.73 0.59 -14.00
CA LEU A 82 -0.47 1.97 -14.41
C LEU A 82 -0.76 2.09 -15.91
N ARG A 83 -1.93 2.61 -16.27
CA ARG A 83 -2.12 3.19 -17.61
C ARG A 83 -1.35 4.49 -17.65
N LEU A 84 -0.05 4.41 -17.98
CA LEU A 84 0.67 5.60 -18.39
C LEU A 84 -0.03 6.15 -19.64
N PRO A 85 -0.52 7.41 -19.63
CA PRO A 85 -1.00 8.06 -20.85
C PRO A 85 0.12 8.19 -21.89
#